data_AF-A0A8H3X288-F1
#
_entry.id   AF-A0A8H3X288-F1
#
_cell.length_a   1.000
_cell.length_b   1.000
_cell.length_c   1.000
_cell.angle_alpha   90.00
_cell.angle_beta   90.00
_cell.angle_gamma   90.00
#
_symmetry.space_group_name_H-M   'P 1'
#
loop_
_entity.id
_entity.type
_entity.pdbx_description
1 polymer ?
#
loop_
_entity_poly.entity_id
_entity_poly.type
_entity_poly.pdbx_seq_one_letter_code
_entity_poly.pdbx_strand_id
1 'polypeptide(L)'
;MAKMDLRTYSDSNFVVKIIVEMDEILKNLKHSSWLFFNFVVSLNFVCHHNHFRKLYDFVLNFTCRNPYLLFDSIDLLSLDKVTLICLLERDDLEFEERDIWDYLIKWGIT
;
A
#
# COMPACT_ATOMS: atom_id res chain seq x y z
N MET A 1 22.11 -1.27 20.12
CA MET A 1 21.61 -1.08 18.74
C MET A 1 22.37 -2.04 17.84
N ALA A 2 21.88 -3.27 17.74
CA ALA A 2 22.57 -4.35 17.02
C ALA A 2 22.38 -4.15 15.50
N LYS A 3 23.49 -4.09 14.75
CA LYS A 3 23.47 -4.15 13.30
C LYS A 3 22.98 -5.55 12.91
N MET A 4 21.86 -5.61 12.20
CA MET A 4 21.27 -6.84 11.68
C MET A 4 22.19 -7.40 10.58
N ASP A 5 22.67 -8.62 10.74
CA ASP A 5 23.68 -9.26 9.87
C ASP A 5 23.02 -9.81 8.59
N LEU A 6 23.72 -9.72 7.46
CA LEU A 6 23.25 -10.14 6.12
C LEU A 6 22.98 -11.66 6.05
N ARG A 7 23.52 -12.44 6.99
CA ARG A 7 23.31 -13.89 7.08
C ARG A 7 21.89 -14.29 7.47
N THR A 8 21.22 -13.46 8.28
CA THR A 8 19.81 -13.65 8.67
C THR A 8 18.86 -13.59 7.47
N TYR A 9 19.29 -12.98 6.36
CA TYR A 9 18.52 -12.86 5.11
C TYR A 9 18.52 -14.14 4.26
N SER A 10 19.43 -15.10 4.51
CA SER A 10 19.58 -16.31 3.66
C SER A 10 18.95 -17.58 4.23
N ASP A 11 18.40 -17.54 5.45
CA ASP A 11 17.67 -18.68 5.97
C ASP A 11 16.37 -18.84 5.18
N SER A 12 16.34 -19.86 4.32
CA SER A 12 15.15 -20.26 3.56
C SER A 12 13.90 -20.37 4.44
N ASN A 13 14.06 -20.72 5.73
CA ASN A 13 12.99 -20.73 6.71
C ASN A 13 12.38 -19.35 6.98
N PHE A 14 13.18 -18.28 7.02
CA PHE A 14 12.68 -16.92 7.23
C PHE A 14 11.90 -16.42 6.01
N VAL A 15 12.45 -16.65 4.81
CA VAL A 15 11.79 -16.29 3.54
C VAL A 15 10.49 -17.08 3.35
N VAL A 16 10.49 -18.39 3.62
CA VAL A 16 9.29 -19.24 3.56
C VAL A 16 8.25 -18.80 4.59
N LYS A 17 8.66 -18.47 5.81
CA LYS A 17 7.76 -17.96 6.85
C LYS A 17 7.09 -16.66 6.43
N ILE A 18 7.86 -15.71 5.89
CA ILE A 18 7.31 -14.46 5.33
C ILE A 18 6.31 -14.78 4.21
N ILE A 19 6.65 -15.67 3.28
CA ILE A 19 5.76 -16.01 2.16
C ILE A 19 4.45 -16.63 2.65
N VAL A 20 4.49 -17.52 3.66
CA VAL A 20 3.29 -18.14 4.23
C VAL A 20 2.45 -17.10 4.97
N GLU A 21 3.07 -16.23 5.77
CA GLU A 21 2.39 -15.13 6.46
C GLU A 21 1.76 -14.16 5.46
N MET A 22 2.45 -13.84 4.36
CA MET A 22 1.92 -13.01 3.28
C MET A 22 0.72 -13.65 2.57
N ASP A 23 0.76 -14.96 2.30
CA ASP A 23 -0.31 -15.67 1.60
C ASP A 23 -1.56 -15.80 2.48
N GLU A 24 -1.38 -16.02 3.79
CA GLU A 24 -2.44 -15.95 4.80
C GLU A 24 -3.03 -14.54 4.92
N ILE A 25 -2.19 -13.50 5.03
CA ILE A 25 -2.63 -12.10 5.04
C ILE A 25 -3.43 -11.80 3.78
N LEU A 26 -2.95 -12.19 2.60
CA LEU A 26 -3.65 -11.98 1.32
C LEU A 26 -5.01 -12.69 1.26
N LYS A 27 -5.11 -13.93 1.77
CA LYS A 27 -6.39 -14.65 1.83
C LYS A 27 -7.37 -13.98 2.78
N ASN A 28 -6.90 -13.56 3.94
CA ASN A 28 -7.72 -12.91 4.94
C ASN A 28 -8.16 -11.50 4.48
N LEU A 29 -7.28 -10.73 3.83
CA LEU A 29 -7.58 -9.39 3.34
C LEU A 29 -8.60 -9.37 2.20
N LYS A 30 -8.65 -10.40 1.34
CA LYS A 30 -9.62 -10.48 0.23
C LYS A 30 -11.08 -10.43 0.66
N HIS A 31 -11.39 -10.80 1.90
CA HIS A 31 -12.75 -10.85 2.44
C HIS A 31 -12.91 -10.10 3.76
N SER A 32 -11.87 -9.42 4.24
CA SER A 32 -11.87 -8.76 5.53
C SER A 32 -12.20 -7.28 5.41
N SER A 33 -13.17 -6.84 6.21
CA SER A 33 -13.46 -5.42 6.42
C SER A 33 -12.27 -4.64 6.96
N TRP A 34 -11.25 -5.32 7.53
CA TRP A 34 -10.05 -4.68 8.05
C TRP A 34 -9.28 -3.91 6.98
N LEU A 35 -9.16 -4.44 5.75
CA LEU A 35 -8.50 -3.74 4.65
C LEU A 35 -9.23 -2.43 4.31
N PHE A 36 -10.56 -2.48 4.34
CA PHE A 36 -11.42 -1.32 4.05
C PHE A 36 -11.26 -0.22 5.11
N PHE A 37 -11.21 -0.61 6.40
CA PHE A 37 -11.02 0.35 7.50
C PHE A 37 -9.58 0.85 7.66
N ASN A 38 -8.59 0.10 7.16
CA ASN A 38 -7.16 0.43 7.30
C ASN A 38 -6.52 0.66 5.93
N PHE A 39 -7.29 1.20 4.99
CA PHE A 39 -6.91 1.23 3.59
C PHE A 39 -5.68 2.09 3.34
N VAL A 40 -5.67 3.32 3.88
CA VAL A 40 -4.54 4.25 3.78
C VAL A 40 -3.29 3.66 4.42
N VAL A 41 -3.42 3.04 5.59
CA VAL A 41 -2.31 2.36 6.30
C VAL A 41 -1.74 1.22 5.47
N SER A 42 -2.61 0.39 4.89
CA SER A 42 -2.21 -0.75 4.06
C SER A 42 -1.51 -0.27 2.78
N LEU A 43 -2.00 0.81 2.18
CA LEU A 43 -1.41 1.41 1.00
C LEU A 43 -0.02 2.01 1.30
N ASN A 44 0.11 2.77 2.41
CA ASN A 44 1.40 3.29 2.86
C ASN A 44 2.42 2.17 3.10
N PHE A 45 1.97 1.09 3.76
CA PHE A 45 2.82 -0.07 4.05
C PHE A 45 3.35 -0.72 2.77
N VAL A 46 2.47 -1.04 1.82
CA VAL A 46 2.93 -1.73 0.60
C VAL A 46 3.83 -0.86 -0.26
N CYS A 47 3.60 0.46 -0.32
CA CYS A 47 4.43 1.38 -1.09
C CYS A 47 5.85 1.49 -0.52
N HIS A 48 6.01 1.39 0.82
CA HIS A 48 7.32 1.30 1.48
C HIS A 48 7.97 -0.08 1.38
N HIS A 49 7.19 -1.12 1.14
CA HIS A 49 7.62 -2.50 1.17
C HIS A 49 7.26 -3.24 -0.13
N ASN A 50 7.54 -2.61 -1.27
CA ASN A 50 7.25 -3.13 -2.61
C ASN A 50 7.94 -4.48 -2.94
N HIS A 51 8.92 -4.91 -2.14
CA HIS A 51 9.50 -6.26 -2.20
C HIS A 51 8.48 -7.37 -1.91
N PHE A 52 7.40 -7.05 -1.20
CA PHE A 52 6.24 -7.92 -1.02
C PHE A 52 5.30 -7.91 -2.23
N ARG A 53 5.83 -8.32 -3.38
CA ARG A 53 5.21 -8.06 -4.69
C ARG A 53 3.75 -8.49 -4.82
N LYS A 54 3.38 -9.67 -4.30
CA LYS A 54 1.98 -10.13 -4.35
C LYS A 54 1.02 -9.23 -3.58
N LEU A 55 1.43 -8.76 -2.39
CA LEU A 55 0.64 -7.87 -1.55
C LEU A 55 0.59 -6.47 -2.14
N TYR A 56 1.73 -5.97 -2.60
CA TYR A 56 1.86 -4.71 -3.31
C TYR A 56 0.94 -4.66 -4.53
N ASP A 57 1.04 -5.65 -5.43
CA ASP A 57 0.21 -5.73 -6.63
C ASP A 57 -1.27 -5.86 -6.26
N PHE A 58 -1.62 -6.64 -5.23
CA PHE A 58 -3.01 -6.80 -4.80
C PHE A 58 -3.61 -5.49 -4.31
N VAL A 59 -2.95 -4.83 -3.35
CA VAL A 59 -3.45 -3.59 -2.74
C VAL A 59 -3.48 -2.47 -3.78
N LEU A 60 -2.40 -2.28 -4.56
CA LEU A 60 -2.32 -1.19 -5.53
C LEU A 60 -3.33 -1.35 -6.67
N ASN A 61 -3.48 -2.56 -7.24
CA ASN A 61 -4.52 -2.81 -8.26
C ASN A 61 -5.92 -2.62 -7.68
N PHE A 62 -6.14 -2.95 -6.41
CA PHE A 62 -7.42 -2.72 -5.76
C PHE A 62 -7.67 -1.21 -5.57
N THR A 63 -6.67 -0.43 -5.19
CA THR A 63 -6.74 1.04 -5.10
C THR A 63 -7.04 1.67 -6.46
N CYS A 64 -6.32 1.28 -7.51
CA CYS A 64 -6.52 1.83 -8.85
C CYS A 64 -7.95 1.61 -9.38
N ARG A 65 -8.58 0.48 -9.03
CA ARG A 65 -9.98 0.17 -9.41
C ARG A 65 -11.03 0.73 -8.46
N ASN A 66 -10.64 1.15 -7.25
CA ASN A 66 -11.56 1.68 -6.25
C ASN A 66 -10.99 2.95 -5.62
N PRO A 67 -10.65 3.98 -6.42
CA PRO A 67 -9.95 5.16 -5.93
C PRO A 67 -10.77 5.97 -4.93
N TYR A 68 -12.10 5.93 -5.02
CA TYR A 68 -13.00 6.58 -4.06
C TYR A 68 -12.78 6.10 -2.61
N LEU A 69 -12.35 4.85 -2.40
CA LEU A 69 -12.02 4.35 -1.05
C LEU A 69 -10.84 5.09 -0.42
N LEU A 70 -9.96 5.63 -1.26
CA LEU A 70 -8.86 6.47 -0.84
C LEU A 70 -9.31 7.92 -0.72
N PHE A 71 -9.86 8.49 -1.80
CA PHE A 71 -10.15 9.92 -1.90
C PHE A 71 -11.33 10.39 -1.02
N ASP A 72 -12.24 9.50 -0.63
CA ASP A 72 -13.30 9.80 0.34
C ASP A 72 -12.89 9.46 1.80
N SER A 73 -11.68 8.94 2.02
CA SER A 73 -11.22 8.57 3.35
C SER A 73 -10.89 9.79 4.20
N ILE A 74 -11.30 9.77 5.47
CA ILE A 74 -10.87 10.75 6.48
C ILE A 74 -9.34 10.73 6.68
N ASP A 75 -8.70 9.60 6.41
CA ASP A 75 -7.27 9.40 6.59
C ASP A 75 -6.47 9.79 5.35
N LEU A 76 -7.10 10.31 4.29
CA LEU A 76 -6.45 10.64 3.01
C LEU A 76 -5.23 11.57 3.17
N LEU A 77 -5.31 12.54 4.09
CA LEU A 77 -4.20 13.47 4.37
C LEU A 77 -3.02 12.82 5.12
N SER A 78 -3.18 11.58 5.60
CA SER A 78 -2.11 10.78 6.21
C SER A 78 -1.30 9.98 5.19
N LEU A 79 -1.64 10.06 3.90
CA LEU A 79 -0.79 9.54 2.84
C LEU A 79 0.57 10.24 2.90
N ASP A 80 1.62 9.42 2.93
CA ASP A 80 2.97 9.94 2.88
C ASP A 80 3.43 10.19 1.43
N LYS A 81 4.55 10.89 1.29
CA LYS A 81 5.12 11.25 0.00
C LYS A 81 5.47 10.05 -0.87
N VAL A 82 5.95 8.94 -0.28
CA VAL A 82 6.33 7.74 -1.04
C VAL A 82 5.10 7.11 -1.67
N THR A 83 4.01 7.09 -0.92
CA THR A 83 2.73 6.51 -1.35
C THR A 83 2.06 7.37 -2.41
N LEU A 84 2.13 8.69 -2.28
CA LEU A 84 1.72 9.61 -3.35
C LEU A 84 2.46 9.34 -4.66
N ILE A 85 3.79 9.25 -4.61
CA ILE A 85 4.59 8.95 -5.81
C ILE A 85 4.17 7.61 -6.41
N CYS A 86 4.03 6.58 -5.57
CA CYS A 86 3.62 5.24 -6.01
C CYS A 86 2.25 5.23 -6.72
N LEU A 87 1.29 6.04 -6.24
CA LEU A 87 -0.02 6.19 -6.88
C LEU A 87 0.05 6.98 -8.19
N LEU A 88 0.83 8.06 -8.23
CA LEU A 88 0.95 8.92 -9.40
C LEU A 88 1.76 8.26 -10.54
N GLU A 89 2.55 7.23 -10.24
CA GLU A 89 3.22 6.40 -11.25
C GLU A 89 2.27 5.41 -11.96
N ARG A 90 1.00 5.32 -11.55
CA ARG A 90 0.01 4.41 -12.13
C ARG A 90 -0.82 5.07 -13.20
N ASP A 91 -0.72 4.55 -14.42
CA ASP A 91 -1.54 4.97 -15.57
C ASP A 91 -2.97 4.40 -15.55
N ASP A 92 -3.26 3.45 -14.66
CA ASP A 92 -4.54 2.74 -14.59
C ASP A 92 -5.39 3.11 -13.36
N LEU A 93 -5.08 4.24 -12.72
CA LEU A 93 -5.90 4.80 -11.65
C LEU A 93 -7.22 5.31 -12.26
N GLU A 94 -8.34 4.67 -11.92
CA GLU A 94 -9.68 4.97 -12.46
C GLU A 94 -10.31 6.21 -11.79
N PHE A 95 -9.61 7.36 -11.83
CA PHE A 95 -10.03 8.61 -11.20
C PHE A 95 -9.73 9.82 -12.09
N GLU A 96 -10.51 10.90 -12.01
CA GLU A 96 -10.28 12.07 -12.86
C GLU A 96 -9.00 12.81 -12.44
N GLU A 97 -8.11 13.11 -13.39
CA GLU A 97 -6.87 13.86 -13.11
C GLU A 97 -7.12 15.18 -12.39
N ARG A 98 -8.22 15.87 -12.72
CA ARG A 98 -8.63 17.11 -12.04
C ARG A 98 -8.80 16.89 -10.54
N ASP A 99 -9.48 15.82 -10.15
CA ASP A 99 -9.75 15.51 -8.75
C ASP A 99 -8.45 15.11 -8.02
N ILE A 100 -7.55 14.43 -8.72
CA ILE A 100 -6.19 14.14 -8.22
C ILE A 100 -5.43 15.45 -7.94
N TRP A 101 -5.47 16.42 -8.86
CA TRP A 101 -4.82 17.71 -8.66
C TRP A 101 -5.40 18.49 -7.47
N ASP A 102 -6.73 18.53 -7.34
CA ASP A 102 -7.40 19.17 -6.21
C ASP A 102 -6.99 18.53 -4.87
N TYR A 103 -6.83 17.21 -4.86
CA TYR A 103 -6.29 16.51 -3.70
C TYR A 103 -4.83 16.90 -3.40
N LEU A 104 -3.94 16.86 -4.40
CA LEU A 104 -2.52 17.18 -4.20
C LEU A 104 -2.30 18.59 -3.67
N ILE A 105 -3.12 19.56 -4.11
CA ILE A 105 -3.09 20.93 -3.60
C ILE A 105 -3.48 20.95 -2.11
N LYS A 106 -4.57 20.28 -1.73
CA LYS A 106 -5.00 20.18 -0.33
C LYS A 106 -3.93 19.53 0.54
N TRP A 107 -3.34 18.44 0.07
CA TRP A 107 -2.28 17.72 0.76
C TRP A 107 -1.01 18.56 0.94
N GLY A 108 -0.61 19.34 -0.07
CA GLY A 108 0.60 20.18 0.00
C GLY A 108 0.47 21.44 0.85
N ILE A 109 -0.75 21.82 1.26
CA ILE A 109 -1.00 22.94 2.17
C ILE A 109 -0.91 22.50 3.65
N THR A 110 -1.09 21.21 3.93
CA THR A 110 -0.92 20.60 5.25
C THR A 110 0.53 20.58 5.72
#